data_AF-A0A967GQU2-F1
#
_entry.id   AF-A0A967GQU2-F1
#
_cell.length_a   1.000
_cell.length_b   1.000
_cell.length_c   1.000
_cell.angle_alpha   90.00
_cell.angle_beta   90.00
_cell.angle_gamma   90.00
#
_symmetry.space_group_name_H-M   'P 1'
#
loop_
_entity.id
_entity.type
_entity.pdbx_description
1 polymer ?
#
loop_
_entity_poly.entity_id
_entity_poly.type
_entity_poly.pdbx_seq_one_letter_code
_entity_poly.pdbx_strand_id
1 'polypeptide(L)'
;MPANLYLFKHDVELPPGTAAPVSGVVRGPEPDPGAVARVARLIRGSKRPLLYVGAGVASSPERVQRLAERLEAPVSTTFQGKGVFP
;
A
#
# COMPACT_ATOMS: atom_id res chain seq x y z
N MET A 1 17.92 17.84 3.69
CA MET A 1 18.88 17.15 2.80
C MET A 1 19.04 18.00 1.55
N PRO A 2 20.26 18.47 1.23
CA PRO A 2 20.49 19.29 0.05
C PRO A 2 20.25 18.47 -1.24
N ALA A 3 19.71 19.12 -2.28
CA ALA A 3 19.27 18.46 -3.52
C ALA A 3 20.42 17.75 -4.28
N ASN A 4 21.65 18.22 -4.09
CA ASN A 4 22.85 17.62 -4.68
C ASN A 4 23.10 16.17 -4.21
N LEU A 5 22.60 15.78 -3.03
CA LEU A 5 22.78 14.41 -2.52
C LEU A 5 21.89 13.39 -3.26
N TYR A 6 20.79 13.83 -3.87
CA TYR A 6 19.88 12.99 -4.67
C TYR A 6 20.33 12.81 -6.13
N LEU A 7 21.36 13.55 -6.58
CA LEU A 7 21.84 13.52 -7.97
C LEU A 7 23.12 12.69 -8.17
N PHE A 8 23.66 12.06 -7.12
CA PHE A 8 24.80 11.16 -7.28
C PHE A 8 24.35 9.84 -7.91
N LYS A 9 24.54 9.75 -9.23
CA LYS A 9 24.53 8.48 -9.95
C LYS A 9 25.73 7.68 -9.46
N HIS A 10 25.49 6.66 -8.63
CA HIS A 10 26.52 5.72 -8.27
C HIS A 10 26.61 4.70 -9.41
N ASP A 11 27.76 4.60 -10.06
CA ASP A 11 28.05 3.53 -11.02
C ASP A 11 28.22 2.23 -10.24
N VAL A 12 27.10 1.56 -9.97
CA VAL A 12 27.08 0.26 -9.31
C VAL A 12 27.06 -0.80 -10.39
N GLU A 13 28.19 -1.50 -10.55
CA GLU A 13 28.25 -2.73 -11.33
C GLU A 13 27.44 -3.80 -10.59
N LEU A 14 26.25 -4.13 -11.12
CA LEU A 14 25.38 -5.14 -10.53
C LEU A 14 25.88 -6.54 -10.91
N PRO A 15 26.14 -7.45 -9.95
CA PRO A 15 26.55 -8.80 -10.29
C PRO A 15 25.47 -9.52 -11.12
N PRO A 16 25.86 -10.31 -12.14
CA PRO A 16 24.90 -11.02 -12.98
C PRO A 16 24.02 -11.94 -12.12
N GLY A 17 22.72 -11.67 -12.12
CA GLY A 17 21.72 -12.40 -11.31
C GLY A 17 20.96 -11.54 -10.28
N THR A 18 21.28 -10.26 -10.11
CA THR A 18 20.50 -9.38 -9.22
C THR A 18 19.16 -9.01 -9.83
N ALA A 19 18.14 -9.74 -9.37
CA ALA A 19 16.70 -9.54 -9.57
C ALA A 19 16.21 -9.68 -11.02
N ALA A 20 15.82 -10.91 -11.37
CA ALA A 20 14.75 -11.07 -12.34
C ALA A 20 13.55 -10.21 -11.90
N PRO A 21 12.88 -9.49 -12.80
CA PRO A 21 11.65 -8.80 -12.44
C PRO A 21 10.70 -9.85 -11.85
N VAL A 22 10.26 -9.63 -10.62
CA VAL A 22 9.19 -10.43 -10.00
C VAL A 22 7.90 -10.12 -10.77
N SER A 23 7.76 -10.77 -11.93
CA SER A 23 6.56 -10.74 -12.74
C SER A 23 5.57 -11.69 -12.10
N GLY A 24 4.77 -11.16 -11.18
CA GLY A 24 3.72 -11.93 -10.53
C GLY A 24 3.02 -11.11 -9.45
N VAL A 25 1.70 -10.99 -9.56
CA VAL A 25 0.87 -10.65 -8.40
C VAL A 25 0.99 -11.83 -7.45
N VAL A 26 1.87 -11.72 -6.44
CA VAL A 26 1.91 -12.68 -5.34
C VAL A 26 0.62 -12.50 -4.56
N ARG A 27 -0.39 -13.32 -4.91
CA ARG A 27 -1.60 -13.44 -4.09
C ARG A 27 -1.20 -14.22 -2.84
N GLY A 28 -1.19 -13.51 -1.71
CA GLY A 28 -1.04 -14.16 -0.41
C GLY A 28 -2.16 -15.17 -0.16
N PRO A 29 -2.02 -16.03 0.86
CA PRO A 29 -3.10 -16.92 1.28
C PRO A 29 -4.37 -16.12 1.59
N GLU A 30 -5.51 -16.79 1.49
CA GLU A 30 -6.78 -16.17 1.85
C GLU A 30 -6.73 -15.66 3.31
N PRO A 31 -7.23 -14.45 3.60
CA PRO A 31 -7.16 -13.91 4.95
C PRO A 31 -7.90 -14.79 5.96
N ASP A 32 -7.34 -14.96 7.15
CA ASP A 32 -8.03 -15.61 8.28
C ASP A 32 -9.38 -14.90 8.55
N PRO A 33 -10.53 -15.59 8.44
CA PRO A 33 -11.84 -15.00 8.71
C PRO A 33 -11.94 -14.42 10.13
N GLY A 34 -11.28 -15.05 11.11
CA GLY A 34 -11.22 -14.57 12.48
C GLY A 34 -10.50 -13.23 12.59
N ALA A 35 -9.36 -13.08 11.92
CA ALA A 35 -8.63 -11.82 11.83
C ALA A 35 -9.46 -10.71 11.17
N VAL A 36 -10.13 -11.00 10.06
CA VAL A 36 -11.00 -10.04 9.38
C VAL A 36 -12.12 -9.57 10.31
N ALA A 37 -12.79 -10.49 11.03
CA ALA A 37 -13.85 -10.15 11.98
C ALA A 37 -13.35 -9.30 13.17
N ARG A 38 -12.13 -9.54 13.65
CA ARG A 38 -11.50 -8.70 14.69
C ARG A 38 -11.26 -7.28 14.20
N VAL A 39 -10.65 -7.12 13.01
CA VAL A 39 -10.41 -5.80 12.41
C VAL A 39 -11.71 -5.04 12.16
N ALA A 40 -12.74 -5.71 11.65
CA ALA A 40 -14.05 -5.09 11.44
C ALA A 40 -14.68 -4.56 12.74
N ARG A 41 -14.50 -5.25 13.88
CA ARG A 41 -14.93 -4.74 15.19
C ARG A 41 -14.15 -3.51 15.63
N LEU A 42 -12.82 -3.50 15.43
CA LEU A 42 -11.98 -2.34 15.76
C LEU A 42 -12.35 -1.11 14.93
N ILE A 43 -12.56 -1.29 13.63
CA ILE A 43 -12.98 -0.21 12.73
C ILE A 43 -14.33 0.36 13.17
N ARG A 44 -15.33 -0.49 13.47
CA ARG A 44 -16.66 -0.05 13.95
C ARG A 44 -16.60 0.74 15.27
N GLY A 45 -15.65 0.44 16.15
CA GLY A 45 -15.47 1.15 17.41
C GLY A 45 -14.61 2.42 17.29
N SER A 46 -14.05 2.71 16.11
CA SER A 46 -13.15 3.83 15.92
C SER A 46 -13.91 5.14 15.81
N LYS A 47 -13.51 6.14 16.61
CA LYS A 47 -14.12 7.49 16.56
C LYS A 47 -13.59 8.35 15.42
N ARG A 48 -12.37 8.08 14.93
CA ARG A 48 -11.65 8.89 13.92
C ARG A 48 -10.80 7.98 13.02
N PRO A 49 -11.43 7.13 12.18
CA PRO A 49 -10.70 6.23 11.30
C PRO A 49 -9.91 7.00 10.21
N LEU A 50 -8.78 6.44 9.80
CA LEU A 50 -7.96 6.88 8.66
C LEU A 50 -7.56 5.61 7.90
N LEU A 51 -7.68 5.61 6.58
CA LEU A 51 -7.10 4.57 5.75
C LEU A 51 -5.70 5.01 5.29
N TYR A 52 -4.67 4.28 5.72
CA TYR A 52 -3.28 4.49 5.27
C TYR A 52 -2.87 3.39 4.30
N VAL A 53 -2.63 3.75 3.04
CA VAL A 53 -2.65 2.79 1.91
C VAL A 53 -1.32 2.77 1.16
N GLY A 54 -0.82 1.57 0.88
CA GLY A 54 0.40 1.34 0.09
C GLY A 54 0.13 0.90 -1.36
N ALA A 55 1.21 0.68 -2.11
CA ALA A 55 1.17 0.24 -3.52
C ALA A 55 0.39 -1.07 -3.76
N GLY A 56 0.26 -1.93 -2.74
CA GLY A 56 -0.44 -3.22 -2.84
C GLY A 56 -1.92 -3.11 -3.23
N VAL A 57 -2.51 -1.92 -3.11
CA VAL A 57 -3.90 -1.65 -3.50
C VAL A 57 -4.06 -1.33 -5.00
N ALA A 58 -2.97 -1.14 -5.75
CA ALA A 58 -3.02 -0.76 -7.16
C ALA A 58 -3.85 -1.72 -8.04
N SER A 59 -3.98 -2.99 -7.65
CA SER A 59 -4.79 -3.98 -8.37
C SER A 59 -6.29 -3.96 -8.02
N SER A 60 -6.71 -3.19 -7.01
CA SER A 60 -8.12 -3.08 -6.57
C SER A 60 -8.40 -1.73 -5.87
N PRO A 61 -8.13 -0.59 -6.53
CA PRO A 61 -8.33 0.75 -5.93
C PRO A 61 -9.79 1.01 -5.53
N GLU A 62 -10.75 0.48 -6.28
CA GLU A 62 -12.18 0.64 -6.05
C GLU A 62 -12.65 0.02 -4.72
N ARG A 63 -11.94 -0.98 -4.20
CA ARG A 63 -12.27 -1.59 -2.89
C ARG A 63 -11.95 -0.64 -1.74
N VAL A 64 -10.83 0.06 -1.85
CA VAL A 64 -10.41 1.05 -0.84
C VAL A 64 -11.29 2.29 -0.92
N GLN A 65 -11.64 2.75 -2.12
CA GLN A 65 -12.61 3.83 -2.30
C GLN A 65 -13.94 3.52 -1.61
N ARG A 66 -14.53 2.35 -1.89
CA ARG A 66 -15.80 1.95 -1.27
C ARG A 66 -15.71 1.86 0.26
N LEU A 67 -14.56 1.42 0.79
CA LEU A 67 -14.35 1.36 2.23
C LEU A 67 -14.22 2.75 2.84
N ALA A 68 -13.49 3.66 2.19
CA ALA A 68 -13.34 5.05 2.61
C ALA A 68 -14.69 5.76 2.68
N GLU A 69 -15.50 5.62 1.61
CA GLU A 69 -16.86 6.17 1.52
C GLU A 69 -17.76 5.63 2.63
N ARG A 70 -17.76 4.31 2.86
CA ARG A 70 -18.58 3.68 3.92
C ARG A 70 -18.18 4.09 5.33
N LEU A 71 -16.91 4.42 5.54
CA LEU A 71 -16.38 4.84 6.84
C LEU A 71 -16.39 6.36 7.00
N GLU A 72 -16.74 7.10 5.95
CA GLU A 72 -16.53 8.56 5.85
C GLU A 72 -15.12 8.96 6.30
N ALA A 73 -14.14 8.12 5.97
CA ALA A 73 -12.79 8.22 6.50
C ALA A 73 -11.86 8.93 5.51
N PRO A 74 -10.97 9.83 5.97
CA PRO A 74 -9.88 10.31 5.15
C PRO A 74 -8.97 9.16 4.70
N VAL A 75 -8.30 9.36 3.56
CA VAL A 75 -7.33 8.44 3.00
C VAL A 75 -5.98 9.13 2.84
N SER A 76 -4.92 8.44 3.22
CA SER A 76 -3.54 8.86 3.01
C SER A 76 -2.77 7.71 2.36
N THR A 77 -1.83 8.03 1.48
CA THR A 77 -1.02 7.02 0.79
C THR A 77 0.44 7.08 1.25
N THR A 78 1.10 5.93 1.28
CA THR A 78 2.57 5.88 1.30
C THR A 78 3.15 6.58 0.07
N PHE A 79 4.45 6.88 0.08
CA PHE A 79 5.15 7.40 -1.11
C PHE A 79 4.95 6.50 -2.34
N GLN A 80 5.11 5.19 -2.19
CA GLN A 80 4.95 4.21 -3.27
C GLN A 80 3.49 3.98 -3.67
N GLY A 81 2.54 4.39 -2.83
CA GLY A 81 1.10 4.30 -3.09
C GLY A 81 0.52 5.56 -3.72
N LYS A 82 1.33 6.58 -4.04
CA LYS A 82 0.81 7.80 -4.67
C LYS A 82 0.10 7.46 -5.99
N GLY A 83 -1.13 7.95 -6.16
CA GLY A 83 -1.94 7.74 -7.35
C GLY A 83 -2.75 6.44 -7.37
N VAL A 84 -2.69 5.60 -6.33
CA VAL A 84 -3.56 4.41 -6.21
C VAL A 84 -4.96 4.72 -5.69
N PHE A 85 -5.18 5.95 -5.20
CA PHE A 85 -6.47 6.43 -4.73
C PHE A 85 -6.84 7.70 -5.51
N PRO A 86 -8.07 7.81 -6.04
CA PRO A 86 -8.50 8.91 -6.90
C PRO A 86 -8.64 10.25 -6.16
#